data_AF-A0A349DA87-F1
#
_entry.id   AF-A0A349DA87-F1
#
_cell.length_a   1.000
_cell.length_b   1.000
_cell.length_c   1.000
_cell.angle_alpha   90.00
_cell.angle_beta   90.00
_cell.angle_gamma   90.00
#
_symmetry.space_group_name_H-M   'P 1'
#
loop_
_entity.id
_entity.type
_entity.pdbx_description
1 polymer ?
#
loop_
_entity_poly.entity_id
_entity_poly.type
_entity_poly.pdbx_seq_one_letter_code
_entity_poly.pdbx_strand_id
1 'polypeptide(L)'
;MIFLKERANRLYELRKSRNLTQSAVAFRLNLSLSRISAYENGENIPCDILRDFADFYGVSIDYILCFSDCKNSVLSASLRLSEQRLLDMYRNLTPDAKALIDCMVNGYAPQTTK
;
A
#
# COMPACT_ATOMS: atom_id res chain seq x y z
N MET A 1 -37.20 5.34 -1.12
CA MET A 1 -36.20 4.25 -1.19
C MET A 1 -35.14 4.62 -2.21
N ILE A 2 -34.05 5.26 -1.77
CA ILE A 2 -32.85 5.38 -2.59
C ILE A 2 -32.02 4.16 -2.22
N PHE A 3 -31.98 3.15 -3.09
CA PHE A 3 -31.06 2.04 -2.95
C PHE A 3 -29.64 2.62 -3.08
N LEU A 4 -29.02 2.97 -1.94
CA LEU A 4 -27.58 3.12 -1.85
C LEU A 4 -27.02 1.74 -2.14
N LYS A 5 -26.56 1.53 -3.38
CA LYS A 5 -25.77 0.36 -3.74
C LYS A 5 -24.52 0.41 -2.87
N GLU A 6 -24.51 -0.31 -1.76
CA GLU A 6 -23.31 -0.61 -0.99
C GLU A 6 -22.33 -1.27 -1.95
N ARG A 7 -21.42 -0.48 -2.53
CA ARG A 7 -20.32 -1.02 -3.32
C ARG A 7 -19.29 -1.53 -2.33
N ALA A 8 -19.36 -2.83 -2.03
CA ALA A 8 -18.33 -3.56 -1.28
C ALA A 8 -17.05 -3.71 -2.11
N ASN A 9 -16.50 -2.60 -2.62
CA ASN A 9 -15.26 -2.56 -3.38
C ASN A 9 -14.28 -1.64 -2.68
N ARG A 10 -13.18 -2.21 -2.19
CA ARG A 10 -12.18 -1.50 -1.39
C ARG A 10 -11.51 -0.37 -2.15
N LEU A 11 -11.37 -0.43 -3.48
CA LEU A 11 -10.82 0.68 -4.26
C LEU A 11 -11.73 1.92 -4.22
N TYR A 12 -13.05 1.72 -4.33
CA TYR A 12 -14.01 2.81 -4.22
C TYR A 12 -13.94 3.46 -2.83
N GLU A 13 -13.93 2.64 -1.78
CA GLU A 13 -13.82 3.09 -0.39
C GLU A 13 -12.52 3.85 -0.13
N LEU A 14 -11.38 3.29 -0.55
CA LEU A 14 -10.06 3.91 -0.41
C LEU A 14 -10.01 5.26 -1.13
N ARG A 15 -10.53 5.35 -2.36
CA ARG A 15 -10.58 6.61 -3.10
C ARG A 15 -11.41 7.66 -2.37
N LYS A 16 -12.61 7.29 -1.89
CA LYS A 16 -13.52 8.19 -1.18
C LYS A 16 -12.94 8.63 0.16
N SER A 17 -12.27 7.74 0.89
CA SER A 17 -11.59 8.07 2.16
C SER A 17 -10.51 9.16 2.01
N ARG A 18 -9.93 9.28 0.81
CA ARG A 18 -8.94 10.31 0.46
C ARG A 18 -9.54 11.52 -0.26
N ASN A 19 -10.87 11.63 -0.36
CA ASN A 19 -11.57 12.71 -1.07
C ASN A 19 -11.15 12.90 -2.54
N LEU A 20 -10.76 11.81 -3.22
CA LEU A 20 -10.32 11.86 -4.62
C LEU A 20 -11.46 11.58 -5.61
N THR A 21 -11.41 12.22 -6.78
CA THR A 21 -12.26 11.88 -7.93
C THR A 21 -11.65 10.70 -8.70
N GLN A 22 -12.47 9.95 -9.46
CA GLN A 22 -11.95 8.88 -10.31
C GLN A 22 -10.93 9.41 -11.33
N SER A 23 -11.15 10.60 -11.88
CA SER A 23 -10.21 11.26 -12.80
C SER A 23 -8.87 11.59 -12.15
N ALA A 24 -8.86 11.97 -10.86
CA ALA A 24 -7.62 12.24 -10.14
C ALA A 24 -6.80 10.95 -9.94
N VAL A 25 -7.46 9.83 -9.62
CA VAL A 25 -6.77 8.52 -9.50
C VAL A 25 -6.29 8.03 -10.86
N ALA A 26 -7.12 8.15 -11.89
CA ALA A 26 -6.78 7.84 -13.28
C ALA A 26 -5.49 8.56 -13.72
N PHE A 27 -5.42 9.86 -13.46
CA PHE A 27 -4.23 10.66 -13.74
C PHE A 27 -3.00 10.22 -12.94
N ARG A 28 -3.16 9.96 -11.63
CA ARG A 28 -2.05 9.56 -10.75
C ARG A 28 -1.46 8.19 -11.09
N LEU A 29 -2.28 7.25 -11.55
CA LEU A 29 -1.87 5.89 -11.88
C LEU A 29 -1.64 5.68 -13.38
N ASN A 30 -1.70 6.75 -14.19
CA ASN A 30 -1.61 6.67 -15.65
C ASN A 30 -2.59 5.65 -16.27
N LEU A 31 -3.83 5.65 -15.77
CA LEU A 31 -4.93 4.81 -16.23
C LEU A 31 -6.03 5.67 -16.86
N SER A 32 -6.81 5.08 -17.76
CA SER A 32 -8.03 5.72 -18.26
C SER A 32 -9.10 5.79 -17.17
N LEU A 33 -9.94 6.83 -17.21
CA LEU A 33 -11.10 6.97 -16.32
C LEU A 33 -12.04 5.75 -16.38
N SER A 34 -12.23 5.17 -17.57
CA SER A 34 -13.05 3.96 -17.78
C SER A 34 -12.52 2.77 -16.99
N ARG A 35 -11.20 2.52 -17.03
CA ARG A 35 -10.54 1.49 -16.21
C ARG A 35 -10.76 1.70 -14.72
N ILE A 36 -10.59 2.91 -14.19
CA ILE A 36 -10.86 3.18 -12.77
C ILE A 36 -12.33 2.86 -12.42
N SER A 37 -13.26 3.28 -13.26
CA SER A 37 -14.68 2.96 -13.07
C SER A 37 -14.96 1.46 -13.13
N ALA A 38 -14.39 0.74 -14.10
CA ALA A 38 -14.51 -0.71 -14.24
C ALA A 38 -14.01 -1.45 -12.99
N TYR A 39 -12.80 -1.11 -12.53
CA TYR A 39 -12.19 -1.72 -11.35
C TYR A 39 -12.98 -1.43 -10.06
N GLU A 40 -13.49 -0.21 -9.88
CA GLU A 40 -14.37 0.11 -8.75
C GLU A 40 -15.76 -0.54 -8.83
N ASN A 41 -16.11 -1.12 -9.99
CA ASN A 41 -17.31 -1.93 -10.20
C ASN A 41 -17.07 -3.44 -10.08
N GLY A 42 -15.84 -3.86 -9.77
CA GLY A 42 -15.50 -5.27 -9.59
C GLY A 42 -15.09 -6.01 -10.85
N GLU A 43 -14.73 -5.30 -11.92
CA GLU A 43 -14.02 -5.95 -13.03
C GLU A 43 -12.66 -6.50 -12.57
N ASN A 44 -12.19 -7.54 -13.26
CA ASN A 44 -10.92 -8.18 -12.97
C ASN A 44 -9.76 -7.20 -13.19
N ILE A 45 -8.84 -7.14 -12.22
CA ILE A 45 -7.73 -6.20 -12.20
C ILE A 45 -6.43 -6.99 -12.42
N PRO A 46 -5.62 -6.63 -13.44
CA PRO A 46 -4.30 -7.22 -13.63
C PRO A 46 -3.39 -7.05 -12.39
N CYS A 47 -2.49 -8.01 -12.15
CA CYS A 47 -1.66 -8.05 -10.94
C CYS A 47 -0.67 -6.88 -10.82
N ASP A 48 -0.15 -6.38 -11.93
CA ASP A 48 0.67 -5.17 -12.00
C ASP A 48 -0.14 -3.94 -11.56
N ILE A 49 -1.35 -3.79 -12.06
CA ILE A 49 -2.24 -2.69 -11.68
C ILE A 49 -2.71 -2.80 -10.23
N LEU A 50 -2.96 -4.01 -9.71
CA LEU A 50 -3.26 -4.24 -8.29
C LEU A 50 -2.12 -3.75 -7.38
N ARG A 51 -0.87 -3.97 -7.80
CA ARG A 51 0.31 -3.48 -7.09
C ARG A 51 0.36 -1.97 -7.09
N ASP A 52 0.13 -1.32 -8.23
CA ASP A 52 0.08 0.13 -8.32
C ASP A 52 -0.98 0.73 -7.38
N PHE A 53 -2.15 0.09 -7.29
CA PHE A 53 -3.18 0.48 -6.33
C PHE A 53 -2.75 0.26 -4.87
N ALA A 54 -2.15 -0.89 -4.56
CA ALA A 54 -1.64 -1.21 -3.23
C ALA A 54 -0.62 -0.16 -2.76
N ASP A 55 0.37 0.15 -3.62
CA ASP A 55 1.41 1.13 -3.34
C ASP A 55 0.82 2.55 -3.21
N PHE A 56 -0.08 2.93 -4.13
CA PHE A 56 -0.73 4.23 -4.08
C PHE A 56 -1.55 4.43 -2.80
N TYR A 57 -2.32 3.42 -2.39
CA TYR A 57 -3.16 3.49 -1.21
C TYR A 57 -2.45 3.13 0.10
N GLY A 58 -1.23 2.60 0.04
CA GLY A 58 -0.46 2.15 1.19
C GLY A 58 -1.14 0.97 1.91
N VAL A 59 -1.69 0.04 1.14
CA VAL A 59 -2.42 -1.15 1.63
C VAL A 59 -1.90 -2.42 0.98
N SER A 60 -2.22 -3.59 1.53
CA SER A 60 -1.92 -4.88 0.87
C SER A 60 -2.90 -5.18 -0.27
N ILE A 61 -2.45 -5.99 -1.22
CA ILE A 61 -3.31 -6.53 -2.27
C ILE A 61 -4.44 -7.37 -1.65
N ASP A 62 -4.14 -8.13 -0.59
CA ASP A 62 -5.14 -8.92 0.14
C ASP A 62 -6.26 -8.06 0.72
N TYR A 63 -5.93 -6.85 1.18
CA TYR A 63 -6.95 -5.89 1.60
C TYR A 63 -7.81 -5.45 0.42
N ILE A 64 -7.22 -5.09 -0.71
CA ILE A 64 -7.93 -4.67 -1.92
C ILE A 64 -8.90 -5.75 -2.42
N LEU A 65 -8.46 -7.01 -2.38
CA LEU A 65 -9.23 -8.18 -2.82
C LEU A 65 -10.18 -8.75 -1.76
N CYS A 66 -10.30 -8.09 -0.60
CA CYS A 66 -11.14 -8.52 0.53
C CYS A 66 -10.77 -9.91 1.10
N PHE A 67 -9.52 -10.36 0.92
CA PHE A 67 -8.98 -11.53 1.61
C PHE A 67 -8.53 -11.22 3.05
N SER A 68 -8.41 -9.94 3.40
CA SER A 68 -8.14 -9.47 4.75
C SER A 68 -8.84 -8.14 5.03
N ASP A 69 -9.28 -7.93 6.28
CA ASP A 69 -9.72 -6.61 6.76
C ASP A 69 -8.57 -5.73 7.26
N CYS A 70 -7.39 -6.33 7.43
CA CYS A 70 -6.18 -5.61 7.79
C CYS A 70 -5.66 -4.86 6.56
N LYS A 71 -5.66 -3.52 6.60
CA LYS A 71 -5.14 -2.66 5.52
C LYS A 71 -3.70 -3.00 5.13
N ASN A 72 -2.90 -3.50 6.07
CA ASN A 72 -1.53 -3.89 5.79
C ASN A 72 -1.26 -5.26 6.41
N SER A 73 -0.74 -6.20 5.62
CA SER A 73 -0.32 -7.54 6.08
C SER A 73 1.08 -7.53 6.69
N VAL A 74 1.74 -6.38 6.78
CA VAL A 74 2.93 -6.29 7.60
C VAL A 74 2.45 -6.49 9.02
N LEU A 75 2.86 -7.60 9.63
CA LEU A 75 2.75 -7.86 11.05
C LEU A 75 3.07 -6.57 11.81
N SER A 76 2.05 -5.78 12.14
CA SER A 76 2.07 -4.98 13.36
C SER A 76 1.83 -5.97 14.51
N ALA A 77 2.63 -7.03 14.56
CA ALA A 77 2.88 -7.74 15.79
C ALA A 77 3.61 -6.71 16.65
N SER A 78 2.83 -5.91 17.37
CA SER A 78 3.22 -5.07 18.50
C SER A 78 4.70 -4.66 18.48
N LEU A 79 5.07 -3.77 17.54
CA LEU A 79 6.42 -3.21 17.55
C LEU A 79 6.62 -2.50 18.88
N ARG A 80 7.71 -2.82 19.57
CA ARG A 80 8.09 -2.11 20.78
C ARG A 80 8.35 -0.64 20.44
N LEU A 81 8.16 0.26 21.41
CA LEU A 81 8.39 1.70 21.22
C LEU A 81 9.76 2.03 20.62
N SER A 82 10.78 1.22 20.93
CA SER A 82 12.12 1.35 20.37
C SER A 82 12.19 1.00 18.88
N GLU A 83 11.49 -0.05 18.45
CA GLU A 83 11.44 -0.49 17.05
C GLU A 83 10.65 0.51 16.20
N GLN A 84 9.53 1.02 16.73
CA GLN A 84 8.75 2.06 16.07
C GLN A 84 9.58 3.33 15.86
N ARG A 85 10.34 3.77 16.88
CA ARG A 85 11.23 4.94 16.77
C ARG A 85 12.29 4.76 15.68
N LEU A 86 12.89 3.57 15.57
CA LEU A 86 13.88 3.28 14.53
C LEU A 86 13.26 3.39 13.13
N LEU A 87 12.05 2.87 12.93
CA LEU A 87 11.33 2.99 11.66
C LEU A 87 10.99 4.44 11.32
N ASP A 88 10.52 5.21 12.29
CA ASP A 88 10.18 6.62 12.10
C ASP A 88 11.42 7.44 11.72
N MET A 89 12.56 7.18 12.38
CA MET A 89 13.84 7.78 12.01
C MET A 89 14.25 7.38 10.60
N TYR A 90 14.22 6.08 10.27
CA TYR A 90 14.62 5.57 8.96
C TYR A 90 13.77 6.16 7.83
N ARG A 91 12.44 6.25 8.00
CA ARG A 91 11.53 6.80 6.98
C ARG A 91 11.86 8.25 6.61
N ASN A 92 12.30 9.04 7.57
CA ASN A 92 12.64 10.46 7.40
C ASN A 92 14.05 10.73 6.84
N LEU A 93 14.86 9.69 6.63
CA LEU A 93 16.20 9.86 6.05
C LEU A 93 16.17 10.14 4.54
N THR A 94 17.23 10.79 4.07
CA THR A 94 17.53 10.94 2.65
C THR A 94 17.82 9.59 1.99
N PRO A 95 17.63 9.46 0.66
CA PRO A 95 17.93 8.21 -0.05
C PRO A 95 19.36 7.71 0.18
N ASP A 96 20.36 8.60 0.15
CA ASP A 96 21.77 8.24 0.37
C ASP A 96 22.02 7.69 1.78
N ALA A 97 21.38 8.28 2.80
CA ALA A 97 21.49 7.82 4.18
C ALA A 97 20.78 6.48 4.40
N LYS A 98 19.65 6.24 3.71
CA LYS A 98 18.97 4.94 3.71
C LYS A 98 19.86 3.87 3.09
N ALA A 99 20.48 4.16 1.95
CA ALA A 99 21.41 3.24 1.28
C ALA A 99 22.60 2.84 2.18
N LEU A 100 23.14 3.78 2.97
CA LEU A 100 24.18 3.47 3.96
C LEU A 100 23.69 2.51 5.05
N ILE A 101 22.51 2.74 5.61
CA ILE A 101 21.91 1.84 6.61
C ILE A 101 21.65 0.47 5.99
N ASP A 102 21.13 0.43 4.77
CA ASP A 102 20.89 -0.82 4.05
C ASP A 102 22.20 -1.58 3.83
N CYS A 103 23.31 -0.91 3.50
CA CYS A 103 24.62 -1.53 3.43
C CYS A 103 25.10 -2.06 4.78
N MET A 104 24.87 -1.33 5.88
CA MET A 104 25.26 -1.77 7.23
C MET A 104 24.45 -2.98 7.69
N VAL A 105 23.14 -3.00 7.43
CA VAL A 105 22.23 -4.07 7.82
C VAL A 105 22.44 -5.31 6.95
N ASN A 106 22.56 -5.14 5.62
CA ASN A 106 22.77 -6.25 4.69
C ASN A 106 24.24 -6.74 4.63
N GLY A 107 25.17 -6.01 5.25
CA GLY A 107 26.60 -6.33 5.31
C GLY A 107 27.06 -7.07 6.57
N TYR A 108 26.15 -7.46 7.47
CA TYR A 108 26.50 -8.31 8.62
C TYR A 108 26.37 -9.79 8.26
N ALA A 109 27.44 -10.38 7.71
CA ALA A 109 27.66 -11.81 7.86
C ALA A 109 28.23 -12.02 9.27
N PRO A 110 27.57 -12.75 10.19
CA PRO A 110 28.24 -13.14 11.41
C PRO A 110 29.46 -13.96 11.00
N GLN A 111 30.65 -13.40 11.17
CA GLN A 111 31.89 -14.14 11.05
C GLN A 111 31.80 -15.24 12.12
N THR A 112 31.50 -16.47 11.71
CA THR A 112 31.61 -17.62 12.58
C THR A 112 33.09 -17.81 12.86
N THR A 113 33.53 -17.39 14.04
CA THR A 113 34.84 -17.70 14.58
C THR A 113 35.00 -19.23 14.60
N LYS A 114 36.14 -19.69 14.09
CA LYS A 114 36.61 -21.09 14.03
C LYS A 114 36.43 -21.85 15.34
#